data_AF-A0A7C8B048-F1
#
_entry.id   AF-A0A7C8B048-F1
#
_cell.length_a   1.000
_cell.length_b   1.000
_cell.length_c   1.000
_cell.angle_alpha   90.00
_cell.angle_beta   90.00
_cell.angle_gamma   90.00
#
_symmetry.space_group_name_H-M   'P 1'
#
loop_
_entity.id
_entity.type
_entity.pdbx_description
1 polymer ?
#
loop_
_entity_poly.entity_id
_entity_poly.type
_entity_poly.pdbx_seq_one_letter_code
_entity_poly.pdbx_strand_id
1 'polypeptide(L)'
;MTTDVLGNTLSQIEESLDLITATGLLTREQKPVLLKDIKYLLLDNIAKEIKLIFYNPDRPDQVFLEYVYTSSMISEPRNMLDDILSSDPSAVAFDVYIEFTRAFHGLDRNLRDLLQKNTEFEWYPVEGS
;
A
#
# COMPACT_ATOMS: atom_id res chain seq x y z
N MET A 1 -12.82 -16.41 -15.19
CA MET A 1 -11.40 -16.14 -15.52
C MET A 1 -10.91 -14.98 -14.65
N THR A 2 -10.84 -15.17 -13.32
CA THR A 2 -10.53 -14.10 -12.34
C THR A 2 -9.30 -14.42 -11.48
N THR A 3 -8.79 -15.65 -11.57
CA THR A 3 -7.63 -16.11 -10.79
C THR A 3 -6.31 -15.48 -11.21
N ASP A 4 -6.22 -14.96 -12.44
CA ASP A 4 -4.95 -14.49 -13.02
C ASP A 4 -4.61 -13.04 -12.63
N VAL A 5 -5.63 -12.18 -12.52
CA VAL A 5 -5.45 -10.75 -12.22
C VAL A 5 -4.97 -10.55 -10.78
N LEU A 6 -5.59 -11.24 -9.82
CA LEU A 6 -5.23 -11.10 -8.40
C LEU A 6 -3.83 -11.66 -8.11
N GLY A 7 -3.47 -12.78 -8.74
CA GLY A 7 -2.11 -13.33 -8.67
C GLY A 7 -1.08 -12.34 -9.20
N ASN A 8 -1.34 -11.75 -10.37
CA ASN A 8 -0.47 -10.74 -10.96
C ASN A 8 -0.36 -9.47 -10.09
N THR A 9 -1.47 -8.97 -9.53
CA THR A 9 -1.46 -7.82 -8.61
C THR A 9 -0.57 -8.08 -7.40
N LEU A 10 -0.68 -9.25 -6.78
CA LEU A 10 0.14 -9.60 -5.61
C LEU A 10 1.63 -9.71 -5.96
N SER A 11 1.97 -10.26 -7.13
CA SER A 11 3.36 -10.31 -7.61
C SER A 11 3.93 -8.90 -7.83
N GLN A 12 3.18 -7.99 -8.44
CA GLN A 12 3.65 -6.63 -8.67
C GLN A 12 3.80 -5.82 -7.39
N ILE A 13 2.93 -6.02 -6.39
CA ILE A 13 3.11 -5.44 -5.06
C ILE A 13 4.40 -5.96 -4.44
N GLU A 14 4.66 -7.26 -4.52
CA GLU A 14 5.88 -7.86 -3.98
C GLU A 14 7.15 -7.28 -4.62
N GLU A 15 7.18 -7.14 -5.96
CA GLU A 15 8.25 -6.49 -6.71
C GLU A 15 8.44 -5.02 -6.30
N SER A 16 7.33 -4.29 -6.11
CA SER A 16 7.39 -2.89 -5.70
C SER A 16 7.94 -2.75 -4.27
N LEU A 17 7.50 -3.61 -3.34
CA LEU A 17 8.07 -3.64 -1.99
C LEU A 17 9.55 -4.04 -1.98
N ASP A 18 10.00 -4.89 -2.90
CA ASP A 18 11.43 -5.20 -3.09
C ASP A 18 12.23 -3.97 -3.50
N LEU A 19 11.75 -3.22 -4.50
CA LEU A 19 12.37 -1.96 -4.90
C LEU A 19 12.44 -0.99 -3.73
N ILE A 20 11.34 -0.80 -2.99
CA ILE A 20 11.28 0.11 -1.84
C ILE A 20 12.21 -0.34 -0.72
N THR A 21 12.32 -1.64 -0.46
CA THR A 21 13.26 -2.18 0.53
C THR A 21 14.71 -1.89 0.15
N ALA A 22 15.04 -1.92 -1.14
CA ALA A 22 16.38 -1.59 -1.63
C ALA A 22 16.76 -0.11 -1.40
N THR A 23 15.77 0.78 -1.30
CA THR A 23 15.97 2.21 -1.00
C THR A 23 16.27 2.49 0.47
N GLY A 24 15.96 1.55 1.37
CA GLY A 24 16.04 1.73 2.82
C GLY A 24 14.82 2.41 3.46
N LEU A 25 13.84 2.86 2.68
CA LEU A 25 12.58 3.45 3.19
C LEU A 25 11.65 2.42 3.85
N LEU A 26 11.79 1.15 3.51
CA LEU A 26 11.12 0.02 4.16
C LEU A 26 12.19 -0.96 4.64
N THR A 27 12.17 -1.33 5.92
CA THR A 27 13.18 -2.26 6.43
C THR A 27 12.93 -3.69 5.95
N ARG A 28 13.98 -4.51 5.92
CA ARG A 28 13.89 -5.94 5.58
C ARG A 28 12.97 -6.72 6.52
N GLU A 29 12.79 -6.25 7.75
CA GLU A 29 11.91 -6.85 8.75
C GLU A 29 10.45 -6.41 8.55
N GLN A 30 10.23 -5.15 8.15
CA GLN A 30 8.90 -4.62 7.88
C GLN A 30 8.31 -5.16 6.58
N LYS A 31 9.12 -5.39 5.53
CA LYS A 31 8.66 -5.90 4.23
C LYS A 31 7.76 -7.15 4.33
N PRO A 32 8.18 -8.27 4.95
CA PRO A 32 7.36 -9.47 5.00
C PRO A 32 6.05 -9.27 5.78
N VAL A 33 6.08 -8.43 6.82
CA VAL A 33 4.91 -8.09 7.64
C VAL A 33 3.91 -7.28 6.80
N LEU A 34 4.38 -6.26 6.11
CA LEU A 34 3.53 -5.38 5.28
C LEU A 34 2.91 -6.16 4.11
N LEU A 35 3.71 -7.02 3.47
CA LEU A 35 3.23 -7.88 2.39
C LEU A 35 2.13 -8.85 2.87
N LYS A 36 2.27 -9.39 4.09
CA LYS A 36 1.26 -10.27 4.69
C LYS A 36 -0.05 -9.51 4.94
N ASP A 37 0.03 -8.31 5.49
CA ASP A 37 -1.14 -7.46 5.75
C ASP A 37 -1.86 -7.08 4.45
N ILE A 38 -1.10 -6.64 3.44
CA ILE A 38 -1.63 -6.31 2.10
C ILE A 38 -2.31 -7.53 1.46
N LYS A 39 -1.68 -8.72 1.54
CA LYS A 39 -2.26 -9.98 1.04
C LYS A 39 -3.58 -10.28 1.73
N TYR A 40 -3.62 -10.19 3.06
CA TYR A 40 -4.85 -10.39 3.83
C TYR A 40 -5.96 -9.44 3.37
N LEU A 41 -5.66 -8.14 3.29
CA LEU A 41 -6.63 -7.10 2.95
C LEU A 41 -7.19 -7.24 1.51
N LEU A 42 -6.36 -7.64 0.54
CA LEU A 42 -6.80 -7.85 -0.85
C LEU A 42 -7.53 -9.18 -1.04
N LEU A 43 -7.00 -10.28 -0.50
CA LEU A 43 -7.57 -11.63 -0.69
C LEU A 43 -8.93 -11.77 -0.02
N ASP A 44 -9.13 -11.12 1.14
CA ASP A 44 -10.41 -11.16 1.86
C ASP A 44 -11.40 -10.08 1.38
N ASN A 45 -11.09 -9.38 0.29
CA ASN A 45 -11.93 -8.33 -0.30
C ASN A 45 -12.27 -7.20 0.70
N ILE A 46 -11.32 -6.91 1.60
CA ILE A 46 -11.40 -5.85 2.61
C ILE A 46 -10.98 -4.52 1.99
N ALA A 47 -9.88 -4.51 1.25
CA ALA A 47 -9.39 -3.36 0.50
C ALA A 47 -9.95 -3.34 -0.93
N LYS A 48 -10.49 -2.19 -1.33
CA LYS A 48 -10.83 -1.86 -2.71
C LYS A 48 -9.57 -1.44 -3.49
N GLU A 49 -8.73 -0.65 -2.83
CA GLU A 49 -7.55 -0.03 -3.41
C GLU A 49 -6.44 0.04 -2.36
N ILE A 50 -5.21 -0.22 -2.78
CA ILE A 50 -4.00 -0.06 -1.98
C ILE A 50 -3.06 0.84 -2.74
N LYS A 51 -2.52 1.85 -2.07
CA LYS A 51 -1.57 2.80 -2.64
C LYS A 51 -0.26 2.75 -1.88
N LEU A 52 0.84 2.70 -2.62
CA LEU A 52 2.19 2.88 -2.09
C LEU A 52 2.63 4.29 -2.51
N ILE A 53 2.75 5.21 -1.55
CA ILE A 53 2.93 6.64 -1.82
C ILE A 53 4.30 7.12 -1.33
N PHE A 54 4.97 7.88 -2.18
CA PHE A 54 6.22 8.58 -1.90
C PHE A 54 5.97 10.09 -1.97
N TYR A 55 6.24 10.81 -0.90
CA TYR A 55 5.89 12.23 -0.80
C TYR A 55 6.92 13.01 0.01
N ASN A 56 6.84 14.34 -0.05
CA ASN A 56 7.66 15.22 0.78
C ASN A 56 7.07 15.31 2.20
N PRO A 57 7.77 14.87 3.26
CA PRO A 57 7.22 14.92 4.62
C PRO A 57 6.88 16.34 5.10
N ASP A 58 7.57 17.37 4.59
CA ASP A 58 7.29 18.78 4.91
C ASP A 58 6.15 19.37 4.08
N ARG A 59 5.76 18.70 2.98
CA ARG A 59 4.66 19.08 2.08
C ARG A 59 3.90 17.83 1.62
N PRO A 60 3.01 17.25 2.47
CA PRO A 60 2.35 15.98 2.17
C PRO A 60 1.46 15.98 0.92
N ASP A 61 1.06 17.16 0.45
CA ASP A 61 0.36 17.35 -0.83
C ASP A 61 1.27 17.15 -2.06
N GLN A 62 2.59 17.19 -1.88
CA GLN A 62 3.58 16.96 -2.93
C GLN A 62 3.95 15.47 -3.00
N VAL A 63 3.15 14.72 -3.75
CA VAL A 63 3.42 13.30 -4.08
C VAL A 63 4.41 13.22 -5.24
N PHE A 64 5.52 12.50 -5.03
CA PHE A 64 6.52 12.22 -6.05
C PHE A 64 6.16 11.01 -6.90
N LEU A 65 5.61 9.98 -6.24
CA LEU A 65 5.32 8.69 -6.85
C LEU A 65 4.16 8.01 -6.12
N GLU A 66 3.28 7.38 -6.88
CA GLU A 66 2.15 6.62 -6.35
C GLU A 66 1.99 5.34 -7.19
N TYR A 67 2.05 4.18 -6.54
CA TYR A 67 1.61 2.92 -7.14
C TYR A 67 0.20 2.63 -6.65
N VAL A 68 -0.73 2.37 -7.57
CA VAL A 68 -2.14 2.09 -7.24
C VAL A 68 -2.50 0.67 -7.65
N TYR A 69 -2.93 -0.12 -6.68
CA TYR A 69 -3.34 -1.51 -6.88
C TYR A 69 -4.81 -1.68 -6.53
N THR A 70 -5.56 -2.24 -7.46
CA THR A 70 -6.94 -2.67 -7.23
C THR A 70 -7.10 -4.15 -7.59
N SER A 71 -8.22 -4.76 -7.23
CA SER A 71 -8.54 -6.13 -7.61
C SER A 71 -8.79 -6.33 -9.12
N SER A 72 -8.85 -5.24 -9.91
CA SER A 72 -9.22 -5.28 -11.33
C SER A 72 -8.26 -4.55 -12.27
N MET A 73 -7.34 -3.76 -11.72
CA MET A 73 -6.41 -2.92 -12.47
C MET A 73 -5.17 -2.66 -11.61
N ILE A 74 -4.03 -2.56 -12.29
CA ILE A 74 -2.78 -2.08 -11.72
C ILE A 74 -2.38 -0.83 -12.49
N SER A 75 -2.06 0.25 -11.77
CA SER A 75 -1.55 1.48 -12.36
C SER A 75 -0.11 1.67 -11.88
N GLU A 76 0.84 1.39 -12.77
CA GLU A 76 2.25 1.70 -12.54
C GLU A 76 2.51 3.20 -12.81
N PRO A 77 3.30 3.87 -11.96
CA PRO A 77 3.63 5.27 -12.16
C PRO A 77 4.60 5.48 -13.32
N ARG A 78 4.60 6.71 -13.87
CA ARG A 78 5.43 7.13 -15.01
C ARG A 78 6.88 7.47 -14.63
N ASN A 79 7.17 7.68 -13.34
CA ASN A 79 8.49 8.10 -12.87
C ASN A 79 9.20 6.91 -12.20
N MET A 80 10.51 6.78 -12.39
CA MET A 80 11.28 5.73 -11.72
C MET A 80 11.65 6.19 -10.31
N LEU A 81 11.44 5.32 -9.32
CA LEU A 81 11.80 5.53 -7.92
C LEU A 81 13.29 5.93 -7.76
N ASP A 82 14.15 5.40 -8.62
CA ASP A 82 15.58 5.71 -8.68
C ASP A 82 15.86 7.19 -8.96
N ASP A 83 15.09 7.83 -9.84
CA ASP A 83 15.29 9.24 -10.18
C ASP A 83 14.99 10.14 -8.97
N ILE A 84 13.95 9.80 -8.21
CA ILE A 84 13.52 10.55 -7.02
C ILE A 84 14.59 10.49 -5.94
N LEU A 85 15.08 9.27 -5.65
CA LEU A 85 16.05 9.05 -4.58
C LEU A 85 17.45 9.55 -4.90
N SER A 86 17.81 9.61 -6.18
CA SER A 86 19.12 10.15 -6.61
C SER A 86 19.30 11.64 -6.27
N SER A 87 18.20 12.37 -6.05
CA SER A 87 18.22 13.82 -5.84
C SER A 87 18.37 14.21 -4.37
N ASP A 88 17.59 13.62 -3.46
CA ASP A 88 17.73 13.73 -2.01
C ASP A 88 16.91 12.62 -1.29
N PRO A 89 17.55 11.51 -0.86
CA PRO A 89 16.85 10.43 -0.16
C PRO A 89 16.20 10.86 1.15
N SER A 90 16.70 11.92 1.80
CA SER A 90 16.18 12.40 3.09
C SER A 90 14.92 13.24 2.97
N ALA A 91 14.58 13.69 1.76
CA ALA A 91 13.40 14.49 1.46
C ALA A 91 12.17 13.65 1.08
N VAL A 92 12.23 12.31 1.21
CA VAL A 92 11.19 11.38 0.77
C VAL A 92 10.70 10.55 1.95
N ALA A 93 9.39 10.60 2.19
CA ALA A 93 8.69 9.68 3.07
C ALA A 93 7.94 8.63 2.25
N PHE A 94 7.75 7.45 2.84
CA PHE A 94 6.99 6.35 2.27
C PHE A 94 5.83 5.99 3.20
N ASP A 95 4.61 5.94 2.66
CA ASP A 95 3.41 5.50 3.36
C ASP A 95 2.55 4.57 2.51
N VAL A 96 1.70 3.80 3.18
CA VAL A 96 0.72 2.90 2.56
C VAL A 96 -0.68 3.38 2.90
N TYR A 97 -1.50 3.58 1.86
CA TYR A 97 -2.90 3.98 2.00
C TYR A 97 -3.81 2.86 1.53
N ILE A 98 -4.89 2.63 2.27
CA ILE A 98 -5.88 1.60 1.95
C ILE A 98 -7.25 2.25 1.85
N GLU A 99 -7.91 2.11 0.70
CA GLU A 99 -9.33 2.38 0.58
C GLU A 99 -10.10 1.08 0.86
N PHE A 100 -10.91 1.06 1.92
CA PHE A 100 -11.72 -0.10 2.26
C PHE A 100 -12.96 -0.24 1.36
N THR A 101 -13.42 -1.47 1.16
CA THR A 101 -14.65 -1.73 0.40
C THR A 101 -15.90 -1.23 1.13
N ARG A 102 -16.96 -0.90 0.37
CA ARG A 102 -18.27 -0.59 0.97
C ARG A 102 -18.81 -1.72 1.85
N ALA A 103 -18.52 -2.97 1.48
CA ALA A 103 -18.92 -4.14 2.27
C ALA A 103 -18.24 -4.12 3.64
N PHE A 104 -16.95 -3.83 3.70
CA PHE A 104 -16.22 -3.67 4.96
C PHE A 104 -16.80 -2.54 5.82
N HIS A 105 -17.08 -1.37 5.22
CA HIS A 105 -17.73 -0.27 5.93
C HIS A 105 -19.14 -0.60 6.43
N GLY A 106 -19.86 -1.50 5.76
CA GLY A 106 -21.19 -1.98 6.16
C GLY A 106 -21.19 -2.95 7.34
N LEU A 107 -20.02 -3.47 7.76
CA LEU A 107 -19.91 -4.35 8.93
C LEU A 107 -20.21 -3.60 10.24
N ASP A 108 -20.53 -4.33 11.30
CA ASP A 108 -20.55 -3.74 12.63
C ASP A 108 -19.13 -3.41 13.10
N ARG A 109 -19.01 -2.51 14.08
CA ARG A 109 -17.70 -2.05 14.58
C ARG A 109 -16.84 -3.19 15.13
N ASN A 110 -17.41 -4.13 15.88
CA ASN A 110 -16.65 -5.22 16.46
C ASN A 110 -16.06 -6.14 15.39
N LEU A 111 -16.81 -6.40 14.31
CA LEU A 111 -16.30 -7.17 13.17
C LEU A 111 -15.19 -6.43 12.43
N ARG A 112 -15.31 -5.12 12.22
CA ARG A 112 -14.21 -4.33 11.63
C ARG A 112 -12.96 -4.35 12.50
N ASP A 113 -13.12 -4.13 13.80
CA ASP A 113 -12.02 -4.14 14.76
C ASP A 113 -11.36 -5.52 14.81
N LEU A 114 -12.12 -6.61 14.69
CA LEU A 114 -11.59 -7.98 14.62
C LEU A 114 -10.78 -8.22 13.35
N LEU A 115 -11.30 -7.80 12.19
CA LEU A 115 -10.60 -7.94 10.92
C LEU A 115 -9.32 -7.10 10.89
N GLN A 116 -9.35 -5.87 11.42
CA GLN A 116 -8.16 -5.03 11.53
C GLN A 116 -7.11 -5.61 12.49
N LYS A 117 -7.52 -6.31 13.55
CA LYS A 117 -6.56 -7.00 14.44
C LYS A 117 -5.82 -8.17 13.80
N ASN A 118 -6.23 -8.62 12.62
CA ASN A 118 -5.48 -9.63 11.86
C ASN A 118 -4.30 -9.02 11.09
N THR A 119 -4.21 -7.70 11.01
CA THR A 119 -3.02 -7.01 10.50
C THR A 119 -2.01 -6.79 11.62
N GLU A 120 -0.73 -6.85 11.29
CA GLU A 120 0.35 -6.60 12.25
C GLU A 120 0.69 -5.10 12.36
N PHE A 121 0.46 -4.32 11.30
CA PHE A 121 0.53 -2.87 11.37
C PHE A 121 -0.74 -2.26 11.96
N GLU A 122 -0.56 -1.20 12.75
CA GLU A 122 -1.66 -0.32 13.16
C GLU A 122 -2.01 0.62 12.01
N TRP A 123 -3.27 0.56 11.56
CA TRP A 123 -3.78 1.42 10.49
C TRP A 123 -4.57 2.57 11.08
N TYR A 124 -4.09 3.80 10.85
CA TYR A 124 -4.74 5.00 11.34
C TYR A 124 -5.66 5.61 10.26
N PRO A 125 -6.86 6.08 10.64
CA PRO A 125 -7.72 6.79 9.70
C PRO A 125 -7.08 8.12 9.32
N VAL A 126 -7.09 8.43 8.03
CA VAL A 126 -6.70 9.75 7.53
C VAL A 126 -7.93 10.64 7.54
N GLU A 127 -7.95 11.67 8.39
CA GLU A 127 -9.06 12.62 8.43
C GLU A 127 -9.09 13.46 7.13
N GLY A 128 -10.23 13.44 6.41
CA GLY A 128 -10.47 14.36 5.29
C GLY A 128 -10.64 13.76 3.88
N SER A 129 -10.94 12.46 3.74
CA SER A 129 -11.39 11.87 2.45
C SER A 129 -12.90 12.02 2.24
#